data_AF-A0A4R6XW71-F1
#
_entry.id   AF-A0A4R6XW71-F1
#
_cell.length_a   1.000
_cell.length_b   1.000
_cell.length_c   1.000
_cell.angle_alpha   90.00
_cell.angle_beta   90.00
_cell.angle_gamma   90.00
#
_symmetry.space_group_name_H-M   'P 1'
#
loop_
_entity.id
_entity.type
_entity.pdbx_description
1 polymer ?
#
loop_
_entity_poly.entity_id
_entity_poly.type
_entity_poly.pdbx_seq_one_letter_code
_entity_poly.pdbx_strand_id
1 'polypeptide(L)' 'MSQTKTFENNLSQLADIISKMEQSDVGLEESLKLYEHGIKMTRECQKIIDAAEKKIESLMTQQTNN' A
#
# COMPACT_ATOMS: atom_id res chain seq x y z
N MET A 1 -0.84 -15.56 -5.07
CA MET A 1 -0.36 -14.76 -6.22
C MET A 1 -1.14 -13.46 -6.42
N SER A 2 -2.46 -13.36 -6.10
CA SER A 2 -3.18 -12.08 -6.26
C SER A 2 -2.74 -10.96 -5.31
N GLN A 3 -2.50 -11.25 -4.02
CA GLN A 3 -2.21 -10.19 -3.02
C GLN A 3 -0.85 -9.49 -3.28
N THR A 4 0.16 -10.23 -3.72
CA THR A 4 1.47 -9.67 -4.09
C THR A 4 1.35 -8.72 -5.28
N LYS A 5 0.63 -9.12 -6.34
CA LYS A 5 0.35 -8.24 -7.49
C LYS A 5 -0.45 -7.00 -7.08
N THR A 6 -1.38 -7.12 -6.14
CA THR A 6 -2.12 -5.97 -5.60
C THR A 6 -1.20 -5.01 -4.84
N PHE A 7 -0.28 -5.53 -4.02
CA PHE A 7 0.68 -4.71 -3.28
C PHE A 7 1.63 -3.95 -4.22
N GLU A 8 2.26 -4.65 -5.17
CA GLU A 8 3.18 -4.05 -6.14
C GLU A 8 2.48 -2.98 -6.99
N ASN A 9 1.24 -3.24 -7.40
CA ASN A 9 0.44 -2.27 -8.15
C ASN A 9 0.11 -1.03 -7.30
N ASN A 10 -0.31 -1.22 -6.05
CA ASN A 10 -0.57 -0.11 -5.13
C ASN A 10 0.70 0.71 -4.87
N LEU A 11 1.85 0.05 -4.75
CA LEU A 11 3.13 0.74 -4.56
C LEU A 11 3.53 1.53 -5.81
N SER A 12 3.37 0.97 -7.00
CA SER A 12 3.64 1.65 -8.27
C SER A 12 2.77 2.90 -8.43
N GLN A 13 1.47 2.77 -8.21
CA GLN A 13 0.57 3.91 -8.31
C GLN A 13 0.87 4.98 -7.24
N LEU A 14 1.39 4.61 -6.06
CA LEU A 14 1.75 5.56 -5.01
C LEU A 14 2.98 6.38 -5.45
N ALA A 15 3.96 5.73 -6.08
CA ALA A 15 5.11 6.41 -6.68
C ALA A 15 4.67 7.39 -7.77
N ASP A 16 3.70 7.01 -8.60
CA ASP A 16 3.13 7.91 -9.62
C ASP A 16 2.44 9.13 -9.01
N ILE A 17 1.71 8.96 -7.89
CA ILE A 17 1.07 10.06 -7.16
C ILE A 17 2.13 11.02 -6.61
N ILE A 18 3.18 10.49 -5.97
CA ILE A 18 4.29 11.30 -5.44
C ILE A 18 4.96 12.07 -6.57
N SER A 19 5.27 11.40 -7.68
CA SER A 19 5.88 12.05 -8.85
C SER A 19 5.00 13.17 -9.41
N LYS A 20 3.67 13.00 -9.42
CA LYS A 20 2.74 14.06 -9.82
C LYS A 20 2.77 15.22 -8.83
N MET A 21 2.74 14.96 -7.53
CA MET A 21 2.78 16.01 -6.49
C MET A 21 4.07 16.85 -6.52
N GLU A 22 5.17 16.31 -7.03
CA GLU A 22 6.44 17.04 -7.20
C GLU A 22 6.45 17.98 -8.43
N GLN A 23 5.45 17.87 -9.33
CA GLN A 23 5.36 18.75 -10.49
C GLN A 23 4.90 20.15 -10.07
N SER A 24 5.60 21.18 -10.55
CA SER A 24 5.37 22.57 -10.16
C SER A 24 4.04 23.18 -10.62
N ASP A 25 3.25 22.46 -11.42
CA ASP A 25 1.96 22.88 -11.99
C ASP A 25 0.75 22.19 -11.31
N VAL A 26 0.96 21.44 -10.22
CA VAL A 26 -0.17 20.86 -9.50
C VAL A 26 -0.87 21.93 -8.67
N GLY A 27 -2.07 22.32 -9.10
CA GLY A 27 -2.94 23.22 -8.34
C GLY A 27 -3.33 22.65 -6.97
N LEU A 28 -3.75 23.52 -6.06
CA LEU A 28 -4.10 23.15 -4.67
C LEU A 28 -5.18 22.06 -4.59
N GLU A 29 -6.23 22.17 -5.41
CA GLU A 29 -7.33 21.19 -5.40
C GLU A 29 -6.85 19.81 -5.87
N GLU A 30 -6.01 19.76 -6.90
CA GLU A 30 -5.43 18.52 -7.40
C GLU A 30 -4.43 17.93 -6.39
N SER A 31 -3.63 18.77 -5.72
CA SER A 31 -2.73 18.35 -4.64
C SER A 31 -3.50 17.68 -3.50
N LEU A 32 -4.66 18.21 -3.12
CA LEU A 32 -5.51 17.62 -2.09
C LEU A 32 -6.07 16.25 -2.53
N LYS A 33 -6.53 16.13 -3.77
CA LYS A 33 -7.02 14.85 -4.33
C LYS A 33 -5.91 13.80 -4.37
N LEU A 34 -4.72 14.18 -4.84
CA LEU A 34 -3.55 13.31 -4.89
C LEU A 34 -3.14 12.86 -3.48
N TYR A 35 -3.16 13.76 -2.51
CA TYR A 35 -2.85 13.45 -1.12
C TYR A 35 -3.87 12.46 -0.51
N GLU A 36 -5.17 12.70 -0.67
CA GLU A 36 -6.21 11.78 -0.19
C GLU A 36 -6.07 10.39 -0.81
N HIS A 37 -5.75 10.34 -2.11
CA HIS A 37 -5.51 9.10 -2.81
C HIS A 37 -4.27 8.36 -2.27
N GLY A 38 -3.16 9.09 -2.07
CA GLY A 38 -1.93 8.54 -1.49
C GLY A 38 -2.14 7.97 -0.08
N ILE A 39 -2.93 8.64 0.77
CA ILE A 39 -3.30 8.15 2.11
C ILE A 39 -4.11 6.86 2.01
N LYS A 40 -5.09 6.81 1.11
CA LYS A 40 -5.91 5.61 0.91
C LYS A 40 -5.05 4.42 0.48
N MET A 41 -4.13 4.63 -0.44
CA MET A 41 -3.27 3.55 -0.94
C MET A 41 -2.26 3.06 0.08
N THR A 42 -1.66 3.99 0.85
CA THR A 42 -0.78 3.62 1.98
C THR A 42 -1.51 2.70 2.96
N ARG A 43 -2.78 2.98 3.27
CA ARG A 43 -3.60 2.13 4.14
C ARG A 43 -3.87 0.74 3.54
N GLU A 44 -4.11 0.65 2.23
CA GLU A 44 -4.31 -0.65 1.57
C GLU A 44 -3.01 -1.47 1.56
N CYS A 45 -1.85 -0.85 1.32
CA CYS A 45 -0.55 -1.50 1.44
C CYS A 45 -0.33 -2.07 2.85
N GLN A 46 -0.62 -1.28 3.89
CA GLN A 46 -0.49 -1.72 5.28
C GLN A 46 -1.37 -2.94 5.57
N LYS A 47 -2.64 -2.95 5.12
CA LYS A 47 -3.53 -4.10 5.30
C LYS A 47 -2.98 -5.38 4.67
N ILE A 48 -2.33 -5.28 3.51
CA ILE A 48 -1.74 -6.45 2.83
C ILE A 48 -0.55 -6.97 3.64
N ILE A 49 0.29 -6.07 4.17
CA ILE A 49 1.41 -6.42 5.05
C ILE A 49 0.89 -7.10 6.32
N ASP A 50 -0.06 -6.49 7.03
CA ASP A 50 -0.64 -7.04 8.27
C ASP A 50 -1.25 -8.44 8.03
N ALA A 51 -1.90 -8.65 6.89
CA ALA A 51 -2.46 -9.95 6.53
C ALA A 51 -1.37 -10.99 6.25
N ALA A 52 -0.25 -10.59 5.65
CA ALA A 52 0.89 -11.45 5.42
C ALA A 52 1.57 -11.83 6.74
N GLU A 53 1.78 -10.87 7.65
CA GLU A 53 2.35 -11.09 8.99
C GLU A 53 1.50 -12.07 9.80
N LYS A 54 0.18 -11.85 9.89
CA LYS A 54 -0.74 -12.76 10.59
C LYS A 54 -0.70 -14.18 10.03
N LYS A 55 -0.54 -14.31 8.72
CA LYS A 55 -0.41 -15.63 8.09
C LYS A 55 0.89 -16.32 8.51
N ILE A 56 2.00 -15.59 8.59
CA ILE A 56 3.29 -16.11 9.08
C ILE A 56 3.17 -16.53 10.54
N GLU A 57 2.60 -15.69 11.41
CA GLU A 57 2.38 -16.00 12.83
C GLU A 57 1.55 -17.28 13.02
N SER A 58 0.47 -17.42 12.24
CA SER A 58 -0.37 -18.62 12.29
C SER A 58 0.40 -19.89 11.91
N LEU A 59 1.24 -19.82 10.87
CA LEU A 59 2.07 -20.94 10.44
C LEU A 59 3.13 -21.32 11.50
N MET A 60 3.79 -20.32 12.10
CA MET A 60 4.77 -20.55 13.18
C MET A 60 4.12 -21.17 14.43
N THR A 61 2.92 -20.71 14.78
CA THR A 61 2.15 -21.26 15.91
C THR A 61 1.72 -22.70 15.66
N GLN A 62 1.33 -23.05 14.42
CA GLN A 62 0.99 -24.42 14.05
C GLN A 62 2.20 -25.36 14.09
N GLN A 63 3.38 -24.86 13.70
CA GLN A 63 4.62 -25.66 13.69
C GLN A 63 5.18 -25.95 15.09
N THR A 64 4.86 -25.12 16.09
CA THR A 64 5.39 -25.27 17.46
C THR A 64 4.55 -26.23 18.33
N ASN A 65 3.34 -26.60 17.88
CA ASN A 65 2.41 -27.46 18.62
C ASN A 65 2.44 -28.93 18.18
N ASN A 66 3.54 -29.41 17.60
CA ASN A 66 3.75 -30.80 17.20
C ASN A 66 5.21 -31.21 17.39
#